data_AF-D0NUK7-F1
#
_entry.id   AF-D0NUK7-F1
#
_cell.length_a   1.000
_cell.length_b   1.000
_cell.length_c   1.000
_cell.angle_alpha   90.00
_cell.angle_beta   90.00
_cell.angle_gamma   90.00
#
_symmetry.space_group_name_H-M   'P 1'
#
loop_
_entity.id
_entity.type
_entity.pdbx_description
1 polymer ?
#
loop_
_entity_poly.entity_id
_entity_poly.type
_entity_poly.pdbx_seq_one_letter_code
_entity_poly.pdbx_strand_id
1 'polypeptide(L)'
;MEAKLLAVNQASTETTPLPSVHSWTCEDLLRSCEPGAFCVDGKKFLCPAGRYGDKLAETSPLCAGLCTRGYFCPEGSTSPTQIECGGDGFICRTGSSKPLAIPQGYYAIGVTNTTRFFQRPCERGYFCVNGVKYQCPSGTFGATSGLTTAACSGTCAPGYYCPSYPEPPSVIKTQHECGSSVTYCPEGTGNEPLFVRSGYFSVLTSGMMDDGRNATQNDVRICSKGFYCRQGIRIRCPEGSYGDVEGLTAASCSGWCPAGYFCP
;
A
#
# COMPACT_ATOMS: atom_id res chain seq x y z
N MET A 1 -12.57 25.64 -86.20
CA MET A 1 -13.48 26.76 -85.91
C MET A 1 -13.10 27.26 -84.53
N GLU A 2 -12.18 28.21 -84.52
CA GLU A 2 -12.35 29.58 -83.97
C GLU A 2 -11.79 29.58 -82.53
N ALA A 3 -10.59 30.11 -82.23
CA ALA A 3 -10.10 31.49 -82.39
C ALA A 3 -11.11 32.46 -81.73
N LYS A 4 -10.77 33.25 -80.71
CA LYS A 4 -9.94 34.47 -80.80
C LYS A 4 -9.91 35.15 -79.41
N LEU A 5 -8.74 35.59 -78.92
CA LEU A 5 -8.25 37.00 -78.86
C LEU A 5 -8.61 37.66 -77.50
N LEU A 6 -7.76 38.35 -76.73
CA LEU A 6 -6.77 39.42 -76.95
C LEU A 6 -5.77 39.42 -75.75
N ALA A 7 -4.44 39.50 -75.89
CA ALA A 7 -3.58 40.69 -76.14
C ALA A 7 -3.66 41.77 -75.01
N VAL A 8 -2.62 42.44 -74.50
CA VAL A 8 -1.17 42.59 -74.74
C VAL A 8 -0.62 43.57 -73.64
N ASN A 9 0.68 43.48 -73.28
CA ASN A 9 1.55 44.51 -72.62
C ASN A 9 1.25 44.97 -71.16
N GLN A 10 2.17 45.40 -70.30
CA GLN A 10 3.60 45.77 -70.37
C GLN A 10 4.24 45.75 -68.96
N ALA A 11 5.58 45.71 -68.94
CA ALA A 11 6.57 45.74 -67.85
C ALA A 11 6.27 46.46 -66.51
N SER A 12 6.81 45.91 -65.41
CA SER A 12 7.67 46.65 -64.47
C SER A 12 8.49 45.71 -63.59
N THR A 13 9.78 46.03 -63.47
CA THR A 13 10.76 45.41 -62.58
C THR A 13 10.56 45.90 -61.16
N GLU A 14 10.49 44.99 -60.18
CA GLU A 14 10.76 45.35 -58.78
C GLU A 14 11.39 44.17 -58.02
N THR A 15 12.61 44.42 -57.58
CA THR A 15 13.50 43.52 -56.84
C THR A 15 13.09 43.54 -55.37
N THR A 16 12.79 42.39 -54.76
CA THR A 16 12.90 42.22 -53.29
C THR A 16 13.44 40.82 -52.94
N PRO A 17 14.21 40.72 -51.85
CA PRO A 17 15.27 39.71 -51.69
C PRO A 17 14.75 38.39 -51.13
N LEU A 18 15.40 37.30 -51.54
CA LEU A 18 15.27 35.96 -50.96
C LEU A 18 15.48 35.99 -49.44
N PRO A 19 14.69 35.24 -48.64
CA PRO A 19 15.00 35.05 -47.23
C PRO A 19 16.35 34.33 -47.13
N SER A 20 17.21 34.84 -46.26
CA SER A 20 18.56 34.33 -46.01
C SER A 20 18.52 32.88 -45.55
N VAL A 21 18.76 31.98 -46.50
CA VAL A 21 19.19 30.61 -46.22
C VAL A 21 20.52 30.74 -45.49
N HIS A 22 20.52 30.57 -44.17
CA HIS A 22 21.75 30.21 -43.49
C HIS A 22 22.17 28.85 -44.03
N SER A 23 23.15 28.90 -44.93
CA SER A 23 23.79 27.80 -45.60
C SER A 23 24.58 27.00 -44.57
N TRP A 24 23.95 26.02 -43.93
CA TRP A 24 24.67 24.98 -43.22
C TRP A 24 25.23 24.04 -44.28
N THR A 25 26.53 24.11 -44.54
CA THR A 25 27.19 23.12 -45.40
C THR A 25 27.20 21.77 -44.69
N CYS A 26 27.22 20.66 -45.44
CA CYS A 26 27.41 19.32 -44.85
C CYS A 26 28.70 19.22 -44.01
N GLU A 27 29.67 20.12 -44.22
CA GLU A 27 30.95 20.17 -43.49
C GLU A 27 30.82 20.80 -42.09
N ASP A 28 29.81 21.67 -41.85
CA ASP A 28 29.56 22.31 -40.54
C ASP A 28 28.82 21.38 -39.54
N LEU A 29 28.09 20.39 -40.05
CA LEU A 29 27.44 19.34 -39.25
C LEU A 29 28.44 18.32 -38.70
N LEU A 30 29.62 18.19 -39.32
CA LEU A 30 30.66 17.22 -38.94
C LEU A 30 31.49 17.63 -37.71
N ARG A 31 31.30 18.85 -37.20
CA ARG A 31 32.11 19.43 -36.11
C ARG A 31 31.31 19.89 -34.89
N SER A 32 29.98 19.79 -34.97
CA SER A 32 29.07 20.22 -33.92
C SER A 32 28.65 19.03 -33.08
N CYS A 33 28.74 19.15 -31.75
CA CYS A 33 28.19 18.11 -30.88
C CYS A 33 26.67 18.02 -31.04
N GLU A 34 26.18 16.85 -31.41
CA GLU A 34 24.74 16.56 -31.44
C GLU A 34 24.14 16.59 -30.03
N PRO A 35 22.81 16.78 -29.88
CA PRO A 35 22.15 16.65 -28.59
C PRO A 35 22.55 15.36 -27.86
N GLY A 36 22.72 15.45 -26.55
CA GLY A 36 23.26 14.38 -25.73
C GLY A 36 24.78 14.36 -25.66
N ALA A 37 25.48 15.25 -26.36
CA ALA A 37 26.94 15.40 -26.27
C ALA A 37 27.36 16.86 -26.12
N PHE A 38 28.55 17.08 -25.56
CA PHE A 38 29.21 18.38 -25.47
C PHE A 38 30.65 18.30 -26.01
N CYS A 39 31.13 19.42 -26.57
CA CYS A 39 32.41 19.51 -27.27
C CYS A 39 33.33 20.51 -26.56
N VAL A 40 34.51 20.07 -26.13
CA VAL A 40 35.56 20.93 -25.55
C VAL A 40 36.88 20.57 -26.20
N ASP A 41 37.65 21.57 -26.63
CA ASP A 41 38.95 21.41 -27.31
C ASP A 41 38.90 20.47 -28.53
N GLY A 42 37.81 20.51 -29.29
CA GLY A 42 37.61 19.67 -30.46
C GLY A 42 37.36 18.18 -30.16
N LYS A 43 37.15 17.82 -28.88
CA LYS A 43 36.80 16.47 -28.44
C LYS A 43 35.33 16.41 -28.05
N LYS A 44 34.63 15.36 -28.52
CA LYS A 44 33.24 15.06 -28.18
C LYS A 44 33.17 14.19 -26.92
N PHE A 45 32.30 14.58 -25.99
CA PHE A 45 31.99 13.83 -24.77
C PHE A 45 30.47 13.67 -24.67
N LEU A 46 29.99 12.51 -24.22
CA LEU A 46 28.57 12.35 -23.91
C LEU A 46 28.20 13.18 -22.68
N CYS A 47 26.97 13.68 -22.64
CA CYS A 47 26.41 14.26 -21.44
C CYS A 47 26.49 13.22 -20.31
N PRO A 48 27.06 13.57 -19.14
CA PRO A 48 27.21 12.63 -18.04
C PRO A 48 25.87 12.05 -17.59
N ALA A 49 25.87 10.81 -17.10
CA ALA A 49 24.66 10.20 -16.60
C ALA A 49 24.04 11.05 -15.46
N GLY A 50 22.71 11.12 -15.44
CA GLY A 50 21.95 12.03 -14.59
C GLY A 50 21.73 13.41 -15.20
N ARG A 51 22.31 13.70 -16.37
CA ARG A 51 22.12 14.93 -17.14
C ARG A 51 21.61 14.64 -18.54
N TYR A 52 21.07 15.67 -19.17
CA TYR A 52 20.66 15.63 -20.57
C TYR A 52 21.18 16.86 -21.33
N GLY A 53 21.34 16.72 -22.65
CA GLY A 53 21.64 17.83 -23.55
C GLY A 53 20.65 17.86 -24.70
N ASP A 54 19.86 18.92 -24.81
CA ASP A 54 18.83 19.09 -25.85
C ASP A 54 19.28 20.01 -27.00
N LYS A 55 20.45 20.65 -26.87
CA LYS A 55 20.99 21.60 -27.83
C LYS A 55 22.07 20.99 -28.71
N LEU A 56 22.13 21.49 -29.95
CA LEU A 56 23.29 21.34 -30.83
C LEU A 56 24.46 22.20 -30.35
N ALA A 57 25.67 21.75 -30.63
CA ALA A 57 26.93 22.43 -30.34
C ALA A 57 27.08 22.83 -28.86
N GLU A 58 26.59 22.01 -27.93
CA GLU A 58 26.81 22.20 -26.50
C GLU A 58 28.31 22.14 -26.20
N THR A 59 28.78 23.02 -25.32
CA THR A 59 30.20 23.11 -24.90
C THR A 59 30.36 22.94 -23.40
N SER A 60 29.26 23.04 -22.65
CA SER A 60 29.25 22.85 -21.21
C SER A 60 29.27 21.37 -20.83
N PRO A 61 30.18 20.92 -19.94
CA PRO A 61 30.14 19.56 -19.40
C PRO A 61 28.93 19.31 -18.47
N LEU A 62 28.19 20.37 -18.11
CA LEU A 62 26.94 20.27 -17.35
C LEU A 62 25.73 20.00 -18.24
N CYS A 63 25.92 20.04 -19.56
CA CYS A 63 24.88 20.00 -20.59
C CYS A 63 23.72 20.96 -20.29
N ALA A 64 22.52 20.65 -20.79
CA ALA A 64 21.35 21.50 -20.63
C ALA A 64 20.81 21.49 -19.20
N GLY A 65 20.88 20.34 -18.51
CA GLY A 65 20.40 20.25 -17.14
C GLY A 65 20.43 18.85 -16.55
N LEU A 66 19.91 18.74 -15.32
CA LEU A 66 19.71 17.48 -14.63
C LEU A 66 18.43 16.79 -15.12
N CYS A 67 18.42 15.46 -15.04
CA CYS A 67 17.22 14.67 -15.25
C CYS A 67 16.11 15.07 -14.27
N THR A 68 14.86 15.12 -14.72
CA THR A 68 13.70 15.41 -13.87
C THR A 68 13.42 14.23 -12.94
N ARG A 69 13.03 14.52 -11.69
CA ARG A 69 12.58 13.49 -10.74
C ARG A 69 11.46 12.63 -11.33
N GLY A 70 11.45 11.34 -11.00
CA GLY A 70 10.55 10.35 -11.61
C GLY A 70 11.07 9.81 -12.93
N TYR A 71 12.22 10.28 -13.41
CA TYR A 71 12.92 9.80 -14.59
C TYR A 71 14.41 9.61 -14.27
N PHE A 72 15.09 8.83 -15.10
CA PHE A 72 16.55 8.72 -15.07
C PHE A 72 17.14 8.88 -16.47
N CYS A 73 18.36 9.38 -16.50
CA CYS A 73 19.08 9.76 -17.72
C CYS A 73 20.40 9.01 -17.76
N PRO A 74 20.55 7.94 -18.57
CA PRO A 74 21.85 7.36 -18.89
C PRO A 74 22.77 8.38 -19.57
N GLU A 75 24.06 8.05 -19.73
CA GLU A 75 24.99 8.88 -20.51
C GLU A 75 24.43 9.13 -21.91
N GLY A 76 24.58 10.36 -22.41
CA GLY A 76 24.10 10.72 -23.74
C GLY A 76 22.61 11.06 -23.84
N SER A 77 21.90 11.19 -22.72
CA SER A 77 20.47 11.53 -22.74
C SER A 77 20.21 12.90 -23.39
N THR A 78 19.13 13.00 -24.14
CA THR A 78 18.74 14.22 -24.86
C THR A 78 17.53 14.91 -24.25
N SER A 79 16.85 14.24 -23.33
CA SER A 79 15.65 14.74 -22.66
C SER A 79 15.78 14.67 -21.13
N PRO A 80 15.22 15.64 -20.38
CA PRO A 80 15.14 15.55 -18.91
C PRO A 80 14.24 14.42 -18.43
N THR A 81 13.42 13.85 -19.31
CA THR A 81 12.48 12.75 -19.03
C THR A 81 12.81 11.52 -19.88
N GLN A 82 14.10 11.25 -20.10
CA GLN A 82 14.59 10.21 -21.02
C GLN A 82 13.95 8.84 -20.78
N ILE A 83 13.95 8.37 -19.52
CA ILE A 83 13.39 7.06 -19.15
C ILE A 83 12.62 7.19 -17.85
N GLU A 84 11.36 6.73 -17.84
CA GLU A 84 10.52 6.68 -16.65
C GLU A 84 11.10 5.78 -15.55
N CYS A 85 11.02 6.25 -14.31
CA CYS A 85 11.45 5.51 -13.13
C CYS A 85 10.37 4.54 -12.64
N GLY A 86 10.14 3.51 -13.46
CA GLY A 86 9.09 2.53 -13.26
C GLY A 86 9.21 1.68 -11.98
N GLY A 87 8.07 1.12 -11.56
CA GLY A 87 7.99 0.02 -10.60
C GLY A 87 7.93 0.44 -9.12
N ASP A 88 7.25 -0.35 -8.31
CA ASP A 88 7.03 -0.02 -6.89
C ASP A 88 8.31 -0.07 -6.04
N GLY A 89 9.30 -0.87 -6.45
CA GLY A 89 10.55 -1.07 -5.73
C GLY A 89 11.63 -0.03 -6.02
N PHE A 90 11.36 1.01 -6.81
CA PHE A 90 12.37 1.97 -7.26
C PHE A 90 11.94 3.43 -7.14
N ILE A 91 12.93 4.32 -7.00
CA ILE A 91 12.75 5.77 -7.09
C ILE A 91 13.86 6.42 -7.92
N CYS A 92 13.53 7.55 -8.55
CA CYS A 92 14.50 8.41 -9.23
C CYS A 92 14.30 9.85 -8.76
N ARG A 93 15.29 10.38 -8.04
CA ARG A 93 15.36 11.79 -7.67
C ARG A 93 15.86 12.62 -8.85
N THR A 94 15.79 13.94 -8.76
CA THR A 94 16.39 14.83 -9.76
C THR A 94 17.87 14.47 -9.98
N GLY A 95 18.28 14.31 -11.23
CA GLY A 95 19.64 13.94 -11.60
C GLY A 95 19.96 12.44 -11.49
N SER A 96 18.96 11.57 -11.40
CA SER A 96 19.21 10.13 -11.35
C SER A 96 19.78 9.61 -12.68
N SER A 97 20.89 8.88 -12.61
CA SER A 97 21.48 8.18 -13.76
C SER A 97 20.89 6.80 -13.99
N LYS A 98 20.29 6.22 -12.94
CA LYS A 98 19.63 4.91 -12.92
C LYS A 98 18.60 4.86 -11.79
N PRO A 99 17.64 3.92 -11.82
CA PRO A 99 16.72 3.70 -10.72
C PRO A 99 17.45 3.30 -9.43
N LEU A 100 17.00 3.85 -8.30
CA LEU A 100 17.49 3.48 -6.97
C LEU A 100 16.48 2.53 -6.31
N ALA A 101 16.95 1.36 -5.87
CA ALA A 101 16.14 0.40 -5.16
C ALA A 101 15.70 0.93 -3.78
N ILE A 102 14.46 0.64 -3.42
CA ILE A 102 13.89 1.03 -2.13
C ILE A 102 14.27 0.02 -1.06
N PRO A 103 14.81 0.47 0.10
CA PRO A 103 15.09 -0.41 1.23
C PRO A 103 13.83 -1.09 1.79
N GLN A 104 13.98 -2.25 2.42
CA GLN A 104 12.88 -2.89 3.14
C GLN A 104 12.29 -1.96 4.20
N GLY A 105 10.97 -2.02 4.41
CA GLY A 105 10.28 -1.17 5.38
C GLY A 105 9.95 0.23 4.84
N TYR A 106 10.29 0.52 3.58
CA TYR A 106 9.94 1.76 2.89
C TYR A 106 9.01 1.52 1.72
N TYR A 107 8.18 2.52 1.41
CA TYR A 107 7.34 2.54 0.22
C TYR A 107 7.64 3.73 -0.66
N ALA A 108 7.39 3.56 -1.96
CA ALA A 108 7.61 4.57 -2.98
C ALA A 108 6.45 5.56 -3.06
N ILE A 109 6.78 6.80 -3.42
CA ILE A 109 5.84 7.88 -3.66
C ILE A 109 6.22 8.52 -5.00
N GLY A 110 5.23 8.71 -5.85
CA GLY A 110 5.37 9.25 -7.20
C GLY A 110 4.15 10.04 -7.62
N VAL A 111 4.21 10.63 -8.82
CA VAL A 111 3.02 11.21 -9.46
C VAL A 111 2.17 10.09 -10.06
N THR A 112 2.82 9.16 -10.75
CA THR A 112 2.24 7.94 -11.30
C THR A 112 2.95 6.70 -10.75
N ASN A 113 2.41 5.51 -11.03
CA ASN A 113 3.06 4.24 -10.71
C ASN A 113 4.40 4.04 -11.45
N THR A 114 4.67 4.85 -12.48
CA THR A 114 5.89 4.76 -13.30
C THR A 114 6.87 5.92 -13.10
N THR A 115 6.52 6.91 -12.28
CA THR A 115 7.34 8.13 -12.06
C THR A 115 7.59 8.37 -10.58
N ARG A 116 8.02 7.32 -9.87
CA ARG A 116 8.28 7.35 -8.43
C ARG A 116 9.61 8.06 -8.14
N PHE A 117 9.62 8.98 -7.16
CA PHE A 117 10.77 9.85 -6.90
C PHE A 117 11.09 10.08 -5.42
N PHE A 118 10.22 9.62 -4.52
CA PHE A 118 10.39 9.80 -3.09
C PHE A 118 10.05 8.49 -2.36
N GLN A 119 10.59 8.31 -1.16
CA GLN A 119 10.31 7.15 -0.33
C GLN A 119 10.01 7.58 1.11
N ARG A 120 9.19 6.80 1.81
CA ARG A 120 8.91 6.97 3.24
C ARG A 120 8.94 5.63 3.95
N PRO A 121 9.39 5.58 5.23
CA PRO A 121 9.22 4.38 6.03
C PRO A 121 7.73 4.13 6.23
N CYS A 122 7.33 2.87 6.29
CA CYS A 122 5.98 2.51 6.71
C CYS A 122 5.72 3.06 8.11
N GLU A 123 4.63 3.80 8.27
CA GLU A 123 4.18 4.25 9.59
C GLU A 123 3.58 3.10 10.41
N ARG A 124 3.32 3.38 11.69
CA ARG A 124 2.63 2.45 12.59
C ARG A 124 1.29 2.01 11.99
N GLY A 125 0.94 0.74 12.18
CA GLY A 125 -0.23 0.10 11.58
C GLY A 125 -0.02 -0.39 10.14
N TYR A 126 1.17 -0.22 9.57
CA TYR A 126 1.49 -0.64 8.20
C TYR A 126 2.80 -1.40 8.12
N PHE A 127 2.93 -2.23 7.09
CA PHE A 127 4.19 -2.88 6.70
C PHE A 127 4.47 -2.67 5.21
N CYS A 128 5.76 -2.66 4.85
CA CYS A 128 6.24 -2.31 3.53
C CYS A 128 7.11 -3.43 2.97
N VAL A 129 6.70 -3.99 1.84
CA VAL A 129 7.46 -5.00 1.11
C VAL A 129 7.55 -4.59 -0.36
N ASN A 130 8.75 -4.71 -0.94
CA ASN A 130 9.04 -4.35 -2.33
C ASN A 130 8.59 -2.93 -2.72
N GLY A 131 8.69 -1.97 -1.79
CA GLY A 131 8.31 -0.58 -2.03
C GLY A 131 6.80 -0.31 -2.06
N VAL A 132 5.98 -1.30 -1.73
CA VAL A 132 4.53 -1.17 -1.58
C VAL A 132 4.16 -1.18 -0.10
N LYS A 133 3.22 -0.31 0.27
CA LYS A 133 2.69 -0.16 1.63
C LYS A 133 1.38 -0.94 1.79
N TYR A 134 1.27 -1.70 2.88
CA TYR A 134 0.10 -2.48 3.23
C TYR A 134 -0.33 -2.19 4.66
N GLN A 135 -1.64 -2.15 4.94
CA GLN A 135 -2.12 -2.15 6.32
C GLN A 135 -1.76 -3.49 6.98
N CYS A 136 -1.42 -3.45 8.27
CA CYS A 136 -1.31 -4.67 9.07
C CYS A 136 -2.61 -5.46 8.99
N PRO A 137 -2.59 -6.78 8.72
CA PRO A 137 -3.81 -7.59 8.62
C PRO A 137 -4.68 -7.48 9.87
N SER A 138 -5.99 -7.66 9.70
CA SER A 138 -6.90 -7.73 10.85
C SER A 138 -6.44 -8.86 11.79
N GLY A 139 -6.52 -8.59 13.10
CA GLY A 139 -6.03 -9.49 14.13
C GLY A 139 -4.55 -9.29 14.48
N THR A 140 -3.88 -8.35 13.81
CA THR A 140 -2.51 -7.93 14.13
C THR A 140 -2.45 -6.43 14.43
N PHE A 141 -1.35 -5.98 15.01
CA PHE A 141 -1.11 -4.55 15.26
C PHE A 141 0.29 -4.14 14.80
N GLY A 142 0.45 -2.89 14.37
CA GLY A 142 1.74 -2.30 13.99
C GLY A 142 2.19 -1.23 14.98
N ALA A 143 2.98 -1.60 15.98
CA ALA A 143 3.45 -0.69 17.04
C ALA A 143 4.65 0.17 16.64
N THR A 144 5.40 -0.21 15.60
CA THR A 144 6.62 0.47 15.17
C THR A 144 6.56 0.87 13.69
N SER A 145 7.35 1.86 13.30
CA SER A 145 7.57 2.19 11.89
C SER A 145 8.53 1.21 11.21
N GLY A 146 8.45 1.10 9.90
CA GLY A 146 9.40 0.33 9.08
C GLY A 146 9.19 -1.18 9.12
N LEU A 147 8.01 -1.65 9.53
CA LEU A 147 7.67 -3.07 9.50
C LEU A 147 7.74 -3.61 8.07
N THR A 148 8.17 -4.87 7.92
CA THR A 148 8.48 -5.48 6.62
C THR A 148 7.61 -6.69 6.29
N THR A 149 6.79 -7.14 7.24
CA THR A 149 6.01 -8.38 7.10
C THR A 149 4.58 -8.19 7.60
N ALA A 150 3.68 -9.04 7.11
CA ALA A 150 2.28 -9.09 7.52
C ALA A 150 2.07 -9.56 8.97
N ALA A 151 3.12 -10.08 9.64
CA ALA A 151 3.06 -10.34 11.08
C ALA A 151 3.09 -9.04 11.91
N CYS A 152 3.47 -7.91 11.28
CA CYS A 152 3.58 -6.61 11.90
C CYS A 152 4.36 -6.64 13.22
N SER A 153 3.80 -6.10 14.31
CA SER A 153 4.40 -6.17 15.64
C SER A 153 3.87 -7.34 16.47
N GLY A 154 2.96 -8.14 15.92
CA GLY A 154 2.35 -9.30 16.57
C GLY A 154 0.83 -9.33 16.44
N THR A 155 0.26 -10.36 17.08
CA THR A 155 -1.18 -10.65 17.18
C THR A 155 -1.87 -9.75 18.21
N CYS A 156 -3.17 -9.53 18.00
CA CYS A 156 -4.02 -8.86 18.97
C CYS A 156 -4.08 -9.65 20.28
N ALA A 157 -4.09 -8.95 21.42
CA ALA A 157 -4.20 -9.61 22.72
C ALA A 157 -5.58 -10.26 22.89
N PRO A 158 -5.69 -11.38 23.64
CA PRO A 158 -6.98 -11.94 24.01
C PRO A 158 -7.79 -10.95 24.86
N GLY A 159 -9.11 -10.94 24.68
CA GLY A 159 -10.02 -9.94 25.25
C GLY A 159 -10.05 -8.61 24.49
N TYR A 160 -9.36 -8.55 23.35
CA TYR A 160 -9.32 -7.39 22.46
C TYR A 160 -9.46 -7.82 21.00
N TYR A 161 -9.88 -6.88 20.16
CA TYR A 161 -9.86 -7.06 18.71
C TYR A 161 -9.10 -5.92 18.04
N CYS A 162 -8.43 -6.26 16.93
CA CYS A 162 -7.54 -5.38 16.22
C CYS A 162 -8.03 -5.25 14.77
N PRO A 163 -8.82 -4.21 14.47
CA PRO A 163 -9.32 -3.97 13.14
C PRO A 163 -8.21 -3.53 12.17
N SER A 164 -8.53 -3.71 10.90
CA SER A 164 -7.79 -3.29 9.71
C SER A 164 -8.80 -3.08 8.58
N TYR A 165 -8.35 -2.98 7.33
CA TYR A 165 -9.18 -2.72 6.16
C TYR A 165 -10.50 -3.53 6.19
N PRO A 166 -11.67 -2.86 6.05
CA PRO A 166 -11.86 -1.45 5.65
C PRO A 166 -11.67 -0.40 6.77
N GLU A 167 -11.52 -0.83 8.02
CA GLU A 167 -11.29 0.04 9.18
C GLU A 167 -9.84 0.54 9.27
N PRO A 168 -9.56 1.57 10.10
CA PRO A 168 -8.19 2.00 10.37
C PRO A 168 -7.35 0.86 10.98
N PRO A 169 -6.05 0.77 10.66
CA PRO A 169 -5.19 -0.28 11.19
C PRO A 169 -4.90 -0.09 12.68
N SER A 170 -4.78 -1.20 13.38
CA SER A 170 -4.43 -1.22 14.80
C SER A 170 -2.96 -0.92 15.05
N VAL A 171 -2.67 -0.06 16.03
CA VAL A 171 -1.29 0.37 16.37
C VAL A 171 -0.81 -0.11 17.73
N ILE A 172 -1.68 -0.78 18.50
CA ILE A 172 -1.41 -1.41 19.79
C ILE A 172 -2.16 -2.74 19.86
N LYS A 173 -1.66 -3.70 20.65
CA LYS A 173 -2.26 -5.04 20.78
C LYS A 173 -3.61 -5.08 21.50
N THR A 174 -3.99 -3.98 22.17
CA THR A 174 -5.22 -3.83 22.97
C THR A 174 -6.11 -2.72 22.38
N GLN A 175 -6.19 -2.63 21.04
CA GLN A 175 -6.79 -1.50 20.34
C GLN A 175 -8.26 -1.26 20.71
N HIS A 176 -9.05 -2.33 20.77
CA HIS A 176 -10.44 -2.29 21.19
C HIS A 176 -10.74 -3.43 22.17
N GLU A 177 -11.26 -3.09 23.34
CA GLU A 177 -11.74 -4.06 24.33
C GLU A 177 -12.91 -4.87 23.78
N CYS A 178 -12.96 -6.16 24.14
CA CYS A 178 -14.00 -7.07 23.72
C CYS A 178 -14.24 -8.19 24.72
N GLY A 179 -15.52 -8.46 24.92
CA GLY A 179 -16.01 -9.57 25.72
C GLY A 179 -17.41 -9.22 26.20
N SER A 180 -18.30 -10.20 26.16
CA SER A 180 -19.64 -10.12 26.75
C SER A 180 -20.19 -11.53 26.89
N SER A 181 -21.35 -11.69 27.54
CA SER A 181 -21.98 -13.01 27.61
C SER A 181 -22.28 -13.63 26.24
N VAL A 182 -22.38 -12.84 25.16
CA VAL A 182 -22.68 -13.32 23.81
C VAL A 182 -21.52 -13.23 22.84
N THR A 183 -20.40 -12.62 23.23
CA THR A 183 -19.21 -12.45 22.39
C THR A 183 -17.91 -12.67 23.15
N TYR A 184 -16.89 -13.15 22.46
CA TYR A 184 -15.56 -13.36 23.02
C TYR A 184 -14.49 -13.02 21.98
N CYS A 185 -13.31 -12.65 22.45
CA CYS A 185 -12.17 -12.32 21.59
C CYS A 185 -10.94 -13.15 21.98
N PRO A 186 -10.67 -14.29 21.32
CA PRO A 186 -9.39 -14.97 21.48
C PRO A 186 -8.23 -14.11 20.93
N GLU A 187 -7.00 -14.57 21.16
CA GLU A 187 -5.82 -13.94 20.58
C GLU A 187 -5.94 -13.84 19.06
N GLY A 188 -5.58 -12.69 18.50
CA GLY A 188 -5.65 -12.45 17.06
C GLY A 188 -7.04 -12.13 16.52
N THR A 189 -8.01 -11.78 17.37
CA THR A 189 -9.34 -11.36 16.89
C THR A 189 -9.23 -10.10 16.03
N GLY A 190 -9.82 -10.14 14.84
CA GLY A 190 -9.65 -9.14 13.80
C GLY A 190 -10.68 -8.02 13.81
N ASN A 191 -11.43 -7.86 12.72
CA ASN A 191 -12.36 -6.74 12.55
C ASN A 191 -13.58 -6.84 13.49
N GLU A 192 -13.97 -8.04 13.89
CA GLU A 192 -15.19 -8.26 14.67
C GLU A 192 -14.99 -9.32 15.75
N PRO A 193 -15.63 -9.14 16.94
CA PRO A 193 -15.73 -10.17 17.96
C PRO A 193 -16.39 -11.46 17.47
N LEU A 194 -16.03 -12.59 18.09
CA LEU A 194 -16.67 -13.88 17.81
C LEU A 194 -17.92 -14.06 18.67
N PHE A 195 -18.98 -14.61 18.07
CA PHE A 195 -20.21 -14.94 18.81
C PHE A 195 -20.10 -16.27 19.56
N VAL A 196 -20.64 -16.30 20.78
CA VAL A 196 -20.81 -17.52 21.56
C VAL A 196 -21.96 -18.33 20.96
N ARG A 197 -21.66 -19.56 20.53
CA ARG A 197 -22.67 -20.47 19.97
C ARG A 197 -23.61 -21.00 21.07
N SER A 198 -24.84 -21.34 20.69
CA SER A 198 -25.77 -22.03 21.59
C SER A 198 -25.13 -23.31 22.16
N GLY A 199 -25.36 -23.57 23.45
CA GLY A 199 -24.74 -24.70 24.15
C GLY A 199 -23.32 -24.41 24.64
N TYR A 200 -22.80 -23.20 24.44
CA TYR A 200 -21.55 -22.71 25.00
C TYR A 200 -21.80 -21.48 25.85
N PHE A 201 -20.87 -21.18 26.75
CA PHE A 201 -20.80 -19.94 27.50
C PHE A 201 -19.39 -19.37 27.41
N SER A 202 -19.29 -18.05 27.38
CA SER A 202 -18.01 -17.35 27.31
C SER A 202 -17.36 -17.26 28.69
N VAL A 203 -16.02 -17.27 28.68
CA VAL A 203 -15.18 -17.27 29.88
C VAL A 203 -13.97 -16.38 29.67
N LEU A 204 -13.31 -16.05 30.78
CA LEU A 204 -12.01 -15.40 30.80
C LEU A 204 -10.94 -16.40 31.24
N THR A 205 -10.01 -16.76 30.36
CA THR A 205 -8.86 -17.62 30.68
C THR A 205 -7.68 -16.80 31.21
N SER A 206 -7.76 -16.44 32.50
CA SER A 206 -6.70 -15.98 33.44
C SER A 206 -5.92 -14.67 33.16
N GLY A 207 -5.72 -13.86 34.22
CA GLY A 207 -4.60 -12.90 34.32
C GLY A 207 -4.94 -11.45 34.67
N MET A 208 -6.20 -11.04 34.60
CA MET A 208 -6.67 -9.74 35.12
C MET A 208 -7.57 -10.01 36.32
N MET A 209 -7.44 -9.18 37.36
CA MET A 209 -8.33 -9.21 38.52
C MET A 209 -9.78 -9.28 38.01
N ASP A 210 -10.59 -10.16 38.60
CA ASP A 210 -12.05 -10.11 38.49
C ASP A 210 -12.50 -8.72 38.97
N ASP A 211 -12.47 -7.72 38.08
CA ASP A 211 -12.93 -6.37 38.34
C ASP A 211 -14.45 -6.27 38.15
N GLY A 212 -15.11 -7.42 37.95
CA GLY A 212 -16.55 -7.54 37.71
C GLY A 212 -16.97 -7.03 36.33
N ARG A 213 -16.04 -6.58 35.48
CA ARG A 213 -16.34 -6.16 34.11
C ARG A 213 -16.22 -7.38 33.19
N ASN A 214 -17.35 -7.82 32.65
CA ASN A 214 -17.46 -8.85 31.61
C ASN A 214 -16.77 -8.47 30.26
N ALA A 215 -15.92 -7.44 30.23
CA ALA A 215 -15.46 -6.74 29.03
C ALA A 215 -14.24 -7.37 28.33
N THR A 216 -13.69 -8.48 28.85
CA THR A 216 -12.45 -9.10 28.32
C THR A 216 -12.56 -10.61 28.06
N GLN A 217 -13.78 -11.15 28.02
CA GLN A 217 -14.00 -12.57 27.74
C GLN A 217 -13.33 -13.00 26.42
N ASN A 218 -12.50 -14.04 26.50
CA ASN A 218 -11.53 -14.38 25.46
C ASN A 218 -11.60 -15.84 25.00
N ASP A 219 -12.43 -16.66 25.65
CA ASP A 219 -12.56 -18.07 25.36
C ASP A 219 -14.01 -18.54 25.58
N VAL A 220 -14.34 -19.74 25.14
CA VAL A 220 -15.65 -20.38 25.33
C VAL A 220 -15.51 -21.77 25.92
N ARG A 221 -16.54 -22.19 26.65
CA ARG A 221 -16.66 -23.54 27.22
C ARG A 221 -18.01 -24.12 26.87
N ILE A 222 -18.03 -25.42 26.56
CA ILE A 222 -19.27 -26.15 26.35
C ILE A 222 -20.07 -26.20 27.67
N CYS A 223 -21.39 -26.16 27.58
CA CYS A 223 -22.24 -26.32 28.74
C CYS A 223 -22.04 -27.71 29.34
N SER A 224 -21.51 -27.77 30.55
CA SER A 224 -21.34 -29.00 31.29
C SER A 224 -22.69 -29.61 31.69
N LYS A 225 -22.71 -30.93 31.91
CA LYS A 225 -23.86 -31.65 32.46
C LYS A 225 -24.45 -30.96 33.70
N GLY A 226 -25.77 -31.01 33.85
CA GLY A 226 -26.53 -30.30 34.88
C GLY A 226 -26.78 -28.81 34.59
N PHE A 227 -26.31 -28.30 33.43
CA PHE A 227 -26.51 -26.92 32.99
C PHE A 227 -27.00 -26.88 31.55
N TYR A 228 -27.73 -25.82 31.21
CA TYR A 228 -28.00 -25.42 29.84
C TYR A 228 -27.49 -23.99 29.60
N CYS A 229 -27.10 -23.69 28.36
CA CYS A 229 -26.45 -22.45 28.01
C CYS A 229 -27.26 -21.72 26.94
N ARG A 230 -27.72 -20.52 27.28
CA ARG A 230 -28.53 -19.65 26.41
C ARG A 230 -27.95 -18.25 26.46
N GLN A 231 -27.81 -17.61 25.28
CA GLN A 231 -27.20 -16.27 25.15
C GLN A 231 -25.79 -16.22 25.80
N GLY A 232 -25.05 -17.32 25.66
CA GLY A 232 -23.71 -17.55 26.19
C GLY A 232 -23.57 -17.42 27.71
N ILE A 233 -24.68 -17.55 28.46
CA ILE A 233 -24.69 -17.67 29.92
C ILE A 233 -24.96 -19.13 30.30
N ARG A 234 -24.19 -19.65 31.26
CA ARG A 234 -24.41 -20.99 31.85
C ARG A 234 -25.46 -20.93 32.95
N ILE A 235 -26.54 -21.69 32.80
CA ILE A 235 -27.70 -21.71 33.71
C ILE A 235 -27.91 -23.13 34.20
N ARG A 236 -28.16 -23.31 35.51
CA ARG A 236 -28.45 -24.64 36.08
C ARG A 236 -29.77 -25.16 35.51
N CYS A 237 -29.86 -26.48 35.28
CA CYS A 237 -31.14 -27.11 34.98
C CYS A 237 -32.18 -26.77 36.07
N PRO A 238 -33.42 -26.43 35.70
CA PRO A 238 -34.47 -26.16 36.68
C PRO A 238 -34.74 -27.35 37.59
N GLU A 239 -35.18 -27.08 38.82
CA GLU A 239 -35.57 -28.13 39.77
C GLU A 239 -36.57 -29.10 39.15
N GLY A 240 -36.37 -30.41 39.37
CA GLY A 240 -37.19 -31.46 38.77
C GLY A 240 -36.85 -31.81 37.32
N SER A 241 -35.78 -31.25 36.75
CA SER A 241 -35.20 -31.68 35.46
C SER A 241 -33.78 -32.23 35.63
N TYR A 242 -33.30 -33.01 34.67
CA TYR A 242 -31.92 -33.50 34.64
C TYR A 242 -31.22 -33.12 33.34
N GLY A 243 -29.90 -32.96 33.39
CA GLY A 243 -29.06 -32.69 32.22
C GLY A 243 -27.87 -33.64 32.17
N ASP A 244 -28.02 -34.78 31.51
CA ASP A 244 -27.02 -35.86 31.43
C ASP A 244 -26.08 -35.74 30.21
N VAL A 245 -26.34 -34.78 29.33
CA VAL A 245 -25.52 -34.46 28.14
C VAL A 245 -24.93 -33.05 28.24
N GLU A 246 -23.82 -32.84 27.54
CA GLU A 246 -23.21 -31.52 27.41
C GLU A 246 -23.86 -30.70 26.28
N GLY A 247 -23.70 -29.38 26.31
CA GLY A 247 -24.15 -28.49 25.26
C GLY A 247 -25.66 -28.23 25.23
N LEU A 248 -26.37 -28.52 26.32
CA LEU A 248 -27.81 -28.22 26.43
C LEU A 248 -28.08 -26.73 26.22
N THR A 249 -29.18 -26.40 25.53
CA THR A 249 -29.49 -25.03 25.10
C THR A 249 -30.81 -24.49 25.67
N ALA A 250 -31.61 -25.36 26.30
CA ALA A 250 -32.96 -25.08 26.73
C ALA A 250 -33.18 -25.47 28.19
N ALA A 251 -34.12 -24.78 28.85
CA ALA A 251 -34.50 -25.02 30.24
C ALA A 251 -35.16 -26.39 30.46
N SER A 252 -35.58 -27.09 29.39
CA SER A 252 -36.01 -28.49 29.48
C SER A 252 -34.86 -29.46 29.82
N CYS A 253 -33.60 -29.00 29.70
CA CYS A 253 -32.42 -29.84 29.78
C CYS A 253 -32.58 -31.13 28.97
N SER A 254 -32.23 -32.30 29.53
CA SER A 254 -32.47 -33.61 28.92
C SER A 254 -33.89 -34.13 29.14
N GLY A 255 -34.63 -33.54 30.09
CA GLY A 255 -36.02 -33.87 30.38
C GLY A 255 -36.36 -33.76 31.87
N TRP A 256 -37.61 -34.09 32.19
CA TRP A 256 -38.12 -34.17 33.56
C TRP A 256 -37.52 -35.37 34.30
N CYS A 257 -37.33 -35.21 35.60
CA CYS A 257 -36.83 -36.27 36.47
C CYS A 257 -37.78 -37.47 36.44
N PRO A 258 -37.30 -38.70 36.13
CA PRO A 258 -38.14 -39.89 36.16
C PRO A 258 -38.72 -40.16 37.55
N ALA A 259 -39.91 -40.78 37.59
CA ALA A 259 -40.56 -41.11 38.86
C ALA A 259 -39.67 -42.00 39.73
N GLY A 260 -39.55 -41.67 41.02
CA GLY A 260 -38.71 -42.39 41.98
C GLY A 260 -37.23 -41.96 42.03
N TYR A 261 -36.83 -40.97 41.23
CA TYR A 261 -35.48 -40.38 41.25
C TYR A 261 -35.52 -38.93 41.77
N PHE A 262 -34.41 -38.48 42.36
CA PHE A 262 -34.25 -37.10 42.83
C PHE A 262 -33.30 -36.33 41.91
N CYS A 263 -33.76 -35.20 41.38
CA CYS A 263 -32.98 -34.29 40.54
C CYS A 263 -33.00 -32.88 41.20
N PRO A 264 -31.85 -32.39 41.70
CA PRO A 264 -31.73 -31.10 42.39
C PRO A 264 -31.72 -29.89 41.44
#